data_AF-A0A429FR17-F1
#
_entry.id   AF-A0A429FR17-F1
#
_cell.length_a   1.000
_cell.length_b   1.000
_cell.length_c   1.000
_cell.angle_alpha   90.00
_cell.angle_beta   90.00
_cell.angle_gamma   90.00
#
_symmetry.space_group_name_H-M   'P 1'
#
loop_
_entity.id
_entity.type
_entity.pdbx_description
1 polymer ?
#
loop_
_entity_poly.entity_id
_entity_poly.type
_entity_poly.pdbx_seq_one_letter_code
_entity_poly.pdbx_strand_id
1 'polypeptide(L)' 'MTEEPWRVRFRREEELVEQLQSQLAEALKRRGKALADGKAELGSAYAVAKDVGRSYTSVNDAIKKYSTTE' A
#
# COMPACT_ATOMS: atom_id res chain seq x y z
N MET A 1 -14.43 -38.72 -1.89
CA MET A 1 -14.64 -37.26 -1.80
C MET A 1 -14.43 -36.71 -3.19
N THR A 2 -15.45 -36.16 -3.83
CA THR A 2 -15.29 -35.46 -5.10
C THR A 2 -14.72 -34.08 -4.79
N GLU A 3 -13.48 -33.85 -5.20
CA GLU A 3 -12.83 -32.55 -5.04
C GLU A 3 -13.68 -31.46 -5.72
N GLU A 4 -13.80 -30.32 -5.06
CA GLU A 4 -14.58 -29.19 -5.56
C GLU A 4 -14.06 -28.79 -6.96
N PRO A 5 -14.97 -28.57 -7.94
CA PRO A 5 -14.56 -28.22 -9.30
C PRO A 5 -13.60 -27.04 -9.29
N TRP A 6 -12.49 -27.15 -10.03
CA TRP A 6 -11.43 -26.12 -10.02
C TRP A 6 -11.95 -24.71 -10.31
N ARG A 7 -13.04 -24.58 -11.09
CA ARG A 7 -13.68 -23.28 -11.40
C ARG A 7 -14.29 -22.61 -10.17
N VAL A 8 -14.82 -23.38 -9.21
CA VAL A 8 -15.38 -22.85 -7.97
C VAL A 8 -14.25 -22.36 -7.07
N ARG A 9 -13.20 -23.17 -6.92
CA ARG A 9 -11.98 -22.78 -6.19
C ARG A 9 -11.35 -21.51 -6.77
N PHE A 10 -11.21 -21.43 -8.09
CA PHE A 10 -10.68 -20.26 -8.78
C PHE A 10 -11.49 -18.99 -8.50
N ARG A 11 -12.83 -19.02 -8.65
CA ARG A 11 -13.68 -17.85 -8.38
C ARG A 11 -13.54 -17.36 -6.95
N ARG A 12 -13.46 -18.27 -5.99
CA ARG A 12 -13.28 -17.92 -4.58
C ARG A 12 -11.96 -17.19 -4.33
N GLU A 13 -10.87 -17.64 -4.96
CA GLU A 13 -9.58 -16.96 -4.84
C GLU A 13 -9.58 -15.60 -5.55
N GLU A 14 -10.25 -15.46 -6.70
CA GLU A 14 -10.42 -14.16 -7.37
C GLU A 14 -11.17 -13.15 -6.48
N GLU A 15 -12.28 -13.56 -5.86
CA GLU A 15 -13.02 -12.73 -4.91
C GLU A 15 -12.15 -12.31 -3.72
N LEU A 16 -11.31 -13.21 -3.20
CA LEU A 16 -10.38 -12.89 -2.12
C LEU A 16 -9.29 -11.90 -2.58
N VAL A 17 -8.73 -12.11 -3.78
CA VAL A 17 -7.73 -11.20 -4.36
C VAL A 17 -8.31 -9.80 -4.51
N GLU A 18 -9.54 -9.66 -5.00
CA GLU A 18 -10.20 -8.36 -5.15
C GLU A 18 -10.39 -7.66 -3.79
N GLN A 19 -10.81 -8.41 -2.76
CA GLN A 19 -10.94 -7.87 -1.41
C GLN A 19 -9.59 -7.43 -0.83
N LEU A 20 -8.55 -8.24 -0.99
CA LEU A 20 -7.21 -7.93 -0.51
C LEU A 20 -6.61 -6.73 -1.25
N GLN A 21 -6.82 -6.62 -2.57
CA GLN A 21 -6.40 -5.46 -3.35
C GLN A 21 -7.08 -4.17 -2.86
N SER A 22 -8.38 -4.23 -2.56
CA SER A 22 -9.11 -3.09 -1.99
C SER A 22 -8.55 -2.68 -0.62
N GLN A 23 -8.32 -3.65 0.28
CA GLN A 23 -7.72 -3.38 1.59
C GLN A 23 -6.29 -2.84 1.48
N LEU A 24 -5.49 -3.40 0.57
CA LEU A 24 -4.13 -2.95 0.28
C LEU A 24 -4.12 -1.52 -0.24
N ALA A 25 -5.02 -1.17 -1.16
CA ALA A 25 -5.13 0.18 -1.69
C ALA A 25 -5.38 1.21 -0.57
N GLU A 26 -6.32 0.92 0.34
CA GLU A 26 -6.61 1.78 1.48
C GLU A 26 -5.45 1.85 2.48
N ALA A 27 -4.77 0.72 2.73
CA ALA A 27 -3.57 0.71 3.56
C ALA A 27 -2.43 1.55 2.97
N LEU A 28 -2.22 1.48 1.64
CA LEU A 28 -1.22 2.27 0.94
C LEU A 28 -1.52 3.78 1.02
N LYS A 29 -2.79 4.19 0.91
CA LYS A 29 -3.20 5.58 1.13
C LYS A 29 -2.82 6.07 2.53
N ARG A 30 -3.24 5.34 3.57
CA ARG A 30 -2.93 5.68 4.98
C ARG A 30 -1.43 5.73 5.23
N ARG A 31 -0.68 4.77 4.70
CA ARG A 31 0.79 4.74 4.80
C ARG A 31 1.43 5.93 4.08
N GLY A 32 0.96 6.28 2.88
CA GLY A 32 1.47 7.44 2.15
C GLY A 32 1.25 8.76 2.88
N LYS A 33 0.08 8.92 3.52
CA LYS A 33 -0.21 10.06 4.41
C LYS A 33 0.75 10.11 5.60
N ALA A 34 0.96 9.00 6.30
CA ALA A 34 1.92 8.94 7.41
C ALA A 34 3.35 9.31 6.98
N LEU A 35 3.78 8.91 5.78
CA LEU A 35 5.07 9.33 5.22
C LEU A 35 5.13 10.83 4.91
N ALA A 36 4.00 11.43 4.50
CA ALA A 36 3.90 12.87 4.27
C ALA A 36 3.97 13.65 5.59
N ASP A 37 3.31 13.17 6.64
CA ASP A 37 3.38 13.73 7.99
C ASP A 37 4.82 13.65 8.52
N GLY A 38 5.48 12.48 8.39
CA GLY A 38 6.90 12.33 8.72
C GLY A 38 7.81 13.26 7.92
N LYS A 39 7.48 13.55 6.65
CA LYS A 39 8.23 14.53 5.85
C LYS A 39 8.06 15.95 6.40
N ALA A 40 6.87 16.31 6.86
CA ALA A 40 6.62 17.59 7.50
C ALA A 40 7.38 17.73 8.82
N GLU A 41 7.46 16.65 9.60
CA GLU A 41 8.21 16.59 10.86
C GLU A 41 9.73 16.63 10.66
N LEU A 42 10.27 15.78 9.77
CA LEU A 42 11.71 15.60 9.57
C LEU A 42 12.31 16.54 8.49
N GLY A 43 11.47 17.34 7.84
CA GLY A 43 11.84 18.35 6.84
C GLY A 43 12.14 17.82 5.44
N SER A 44 12.32 16.51 5.23
CA SER A 44 12.56 15.96 3.90
C SER A 44 12.15 14.48 3.75
N ALA A 45 11.77 14.09 2.53
CA ALA A 45 11.47 12.69 2.21
C ALA A 45 12.72 11.78 2.33
N TYR A 46 13.92 12.36 2.19
CA TYR A 46 15.17 11.63 2.43
C TYR A 46 15.37 11.29 3.91
N ALA A 47 15.10 12.23 4.82
CA ALA A 47 15.17 11.98 6.26
C ALA A 47 14.18 10.88 6.67
N VAL A 48 12.94 10.94 6.16
CA VAL A 48 11.94 9.87 6.37
C VAL A 48 12.44 8.53 5.83
N ALA A 49 12.99 8.49 4.62
CA ALA A 49 13.51 7.26 4.03
C ALA A 49 14.61 6.61 4.87
N LYS A 50 15.51 7.43 5.42
CA LYS A 50 16.54 6.97 6.37
C LYS A 50 15.93 6.43 7.66
N ASP A 51 14.94 7.13 8.22
CA ASP A 51 14.25 6.74 9.45
C ASP A 51 13.51 5.40 9.32
N VAL A 52 12.72 5.22 8.25
CA VAL A 52 11.93 4.00 8.02
C VAL A 52 12.71 2.86 7.34
N GLY A 53 14.00 3.05 7.07
CA GLY A 53 14.87 2.05 6.42
C GLY A 53 14.43 1.67 5.00
N ARG A 54 14.00 2.64 4.18
CA ARG A 54 13.55 2.43 2.80
C ARG A 54 14.30 3.32 1.82
N SER A 55 14.23 2.99 0.53
CA SER A 55 14.82 3.85 -0.50
C SER A 55 14.07 5.19 -0.60
N TYR A 56 14.83 6.25 -0.87
CA TYR A 56 14.27 7.58 -1.09
C TYR A 56 13.18 7.58 -2.16
N THR A 57 13.44 6.94 -3.31
CA THR A 57 12.48 6.88 -4.42
C THR A 57 11.16 6.27 -3.99
N SER A 58 11.18 5.13 -3.28
CA SER A 58 9.95 4.48 -2.81
C SER A 58 9.15 5.34 -1.83
N VAL A 59 9.83 6.09 -0.95
CA VAL A 59 9.16 7.00 0.01
C VAL A 59 8.60 8.22 -0.72
N ASN A 60 9.40 8.85 -1.57
CA ASN A 60 9.01 10.03 -2.33
C ASN A 60 7.82 9.76 -3.26
N ASP A 61 7.83 8.62 -3.96
CA ASP A 61 6.73 8.24 -4.84
C ASP A 61 5.46 7.90 -4.06
N ALA A 62 5.58 7.22 -2.90
CA ALA A 62 4.44 6.96 -2.03
C ALA A 62 3.82 8.26 -1.48
N ILE A 63 4.64 9.22 -1.07
CA ILE A 63 4.17 10.55 -0.65
C ILE A 63 3.44 11.20 -1.81
N LYS A 64 4.09 11.38 -2.97
CA LYS A 64 3.48 12.04 -4.14
C LYS A 64 2.17 11.40 -4.58
N LYS A 65 2.09 10.08 -4.54
CA LYS A 65 0.92 9.33 -5.02
C LYS A 65 -0.28 9.45 -4.08
N TYR A 66 -0.06 9.59 -2.78
CA TYR A 66 -1.11 9.44 -1.77
C TYR A 66 -1.29 10.66 -0.84
N SER A 67 -0.44 11.69 -0.91
CA SER A 67 -0.59 12.91 -0.11
C SER A 67 -1.52 13.95 -0.73
N THR A 68 -1.89 13.79 -2.00
CA THR A 68 -2.68 14.77 -2.77
C THR A 68 -4.11 14.31 -3.04
N THR A 69 -4.45 13.09 -2.65
CA THR A 69 -5.81 12.54 -2.80
C THR A 69 -6.61 12.88 -1.55
N GLU A 70 -7.34 13.99 -1.59
CA GLU A 70 -8.50 14.24 -0.71
C GLU A 70 -9.70 13.39 -1.15
#